data_AF-A0A1W6MUU6-F1
#
_entry.id   AF-A0A1W6MUU6-F1
#
_cell.length_a   1.000
_cell.length_b   1.000
_cell.length_c   1.000
_cell.angle_alpha   90.00
_cell.angle_beta   90.00
_cell.angle_gamma   90.00
#
_symmetry.space_group_name_H-M   'P 1'
#
loop_
_entity.id
_entity.type
_entity.pdbx_description
1 polymer ?
#
loop_
_entity_poly.entity_id
_entity_poly.type
_entity_poly.pdbx_seq_one_letter_code
_entity_poly.pdbx_strand_id
1 'polypeptide(L)' 'MRNGISITVSGADRKRLQAVARDRNAAQKHAWRAEIVLLSAEGFGTNEIMRRTGTSKTCVWR' A
#
# COMPACT_ATOMS: atom_id res chain seq x y z
N MET A 1 7.68 -7.09 7.08
CA MET A 1 6.27 -7.43 7.35
C MET A 1 6.25 -8.60 8.32
N ARG A 2 5.13 -8.87 9.01
CA ARG A 2 5.10 -10.01 9.92
C ARG A 2 5.22 -11.29 9.09
N ASN A 3 6.20 -12.12 9.41
CA ASN A 3 6.43 -13.37 8.69
C ASN A 3 5.15 -14.22 8.73
N GLY A 4 4.78 -14.79 7.57
CA GLY A 4 3.58 -15.61 7.41
C GLY A 4 2.29 -14.85 7.10
N ILE A 5 2.30 -13.52 6.96
CA ILE A 5 1.12 -12.75 6.51
C ILE A 5 1.27 -12.42 5.02
N SER A 6 0.30 -12.87 4.22
CA SER A 6 0.10 -12.50 2.82
C SER A 6 -1.23 -11.77 2.66
N ILE A 7 -1.26 -10.74 1.82
CA ILE A 7 -2.47 -10.00 1.49
C ILE A 7 -2.85 -10.38 0.06
N THR A 8 -4.04 -10.93 -0.12
CA THR A 8 -4.60 -11.17 -1.46
C THR A 8 -5.64 -10.10 -1.74
N VAL A 9 -5.50 -9.38 -2.85
CA VAL A 9 -6.42 -8.32 -3.28
C VAL A 9 -7.10 -8.77 -4.56
N SER A 10 -8.43 -8.76 -4.57
CA SER A 10 -9.20 -9.10 -5.77
C SER A 10 -8.88 -8.16 -6.92
N GLY A 11 -9.12 -8.57 -8.17
CA GLY A 11 -8.90 -7.69 -9.33
C GLY A 11 -9.73 -6.41 -9.27
N ALA A 12 -10.95 -6.47 -8.72
CA ALA A 12 -11.82 -5.31 -8.54
C ALA A 12 -11.27 -4.34 -7.48
N ASP A 13 -10.83 -4.87 -6.34
CA ASP A 13 -10.28 -4.03 -5.27
C ASP A 13 -8.93 -3.44 -5.64
N ARG A 14 -8.11 -4.18 -6.40
CA ARG A 14 -6.85 -3.66 -6.96
C ARG A 14 -7.12 -2.42 -7.81
N LYS A 15 -8.14 -2.46 -8.68
CA LYS A 15 -8.53 -1.29 -9.49
C LYS A 15 -8.98 -0.11 -8.63
N ARG A 16 -9.79 -0.36 -7.59
CA ARG A 16 -10.25 0.68 -6.65
C ARG A 16 -9.09 1.31 -5.90
N LEU A 17 -8.18 0.51 -5.36
CA LEU A 17 -7.00 0.99 -4.64
C LEU A 17 -6.06 1.78 -5.56
N GLN A 18 -5.87 1.33 -6.80
CA GLN A 18 -5.09 2.09 -7.79
C GLN A 18 -5.73 3.45 -8.12
N ALA A 19 -7.06 3.51 -8.19
CA ALA A 19 -7.76 4.77 -8.39
C ALA A 19 -7.53 5.72 -7.21
N VAL A 20 -7.65 5.24 -5.96
CA VAL A 20 -7.37 6.05 -4.76
C VAL A 20 -5.91 6.51 -4.69
N ALA A 21 -4.96 5.63 -5.02
CA ALA A 21 -3.54 5.98 -4.99
C ALA A 21 -3.16 7.04 -6.05
N ARG A 22 -3.90 7.11 -7.17
CA ARG A 22 -3.68 8.08 -8.25
C ARG A 22 -4.54 9.33 -8.13
N ASP A 23 -5.54 9.32 -7.26
CA ASP A 23 -6.43 10.45 -7.06
C ASP A 23 -5.72 11.55 -6.26
N ARG A 24 -5.36 12.60 -6.99
CA ARG A 24 -4.73 13.83 -6.48
C ARG A 24 -5.65 14.65 -5.55
N ASN A 25 -6.95 14.36 -5.51
CA ASN A 25 -7.88 14.96 -4.54
C ASN A 25 -8.07 14.10 -3.29
N ALA A 26 -7.59 12.85 -3.28
CA ALA A 26 -7.69 11.99 -2.11
C ALA A 26 -6.78 12.52 -0.99
N ALA A 27 -7.25 12.44 0.25
CA ALA A 27 -6.40 12.78 1.39
C ALA A 27 -5.15 11.89 1.37
N GLN A 28 -3.98 12.50 1.57
CA GLN A 28 -2.68 11.84 1.45
C GLN A 28 -2.58 10.52 2.23
N LYS A 29 -3.20 10.44 3.42
CA LYS A 29 -3.28 9.22 4.22
C LYS A 29 -3.96 8.05 3.50
N HIS A 30 -5.00 8.32 2.71
CA HIS A 30 -5.73 7.30 1.95
C HIS A 30 -4.93 6.85 0.72
N ALA A 31 -4.30 7.80 0.02
CA ALA A 31 -3.41 7.48 -1.10
C ALA A 31 -2.24 6.58 -0.63
N TRP A 32 -1.57 6.93 0.46
CA TRP A 32 -0.51 6.11 1.05
C TRP A 32 -0.99 4.73 1.47
N ARG A 33 -2.14 4.64 2.15
CA ARG A 33 -2.71 3.34 2.56
C ARG A 33 -2.98 2.45 1.35
N ALA A 34 -3.56 3.01 0.29
CA ALA A 34 -3.85 2.25 -0.91
C ALA A 34 -2.56 1.72 -1.57
N GLU A 35 -1.54 2.56 -1.66
CA GLU A 35 -0.24 2.17 -2.22
C GLU A 35 0.45 1.08 -1.38
N ILE A 36 0.45 1.22 -0.05
CA ILE A 36 1.00 0.21 0.87
C ILE A 36 0.30 -1.14 0.70
N VAL A 37 -1.03 -1.16 0.60
CA VAL A 37 -1.80 -2.40 0.41
C VAL A 37 -1.47 -3.06 -0.93
N LEU A 38 -1.36 -2.27 -2.00
CA LEU A 38 -0.98 -2.78 -3.33
C LEU A 38 0.41 -3.41 -3.32
N LEU A 39 1.41 -2.72 -2.78
CA LEU A 39 2.78 -3.22 -2.70
C LEU A 39 2.90 -4.44 -1.79
N SER A 40 2.15 -4.46 -0.70
CA SER A 40 2.07 -5.61 0.21
C SER A 40 1.48 -6.84 -0.48
N ALA A 41 0.44 -6.66 -1.30
CA ALA A 41 -0.17 -7.72 -2.08
C ALA A 41 0.71 -8.23 -3.22
N GLU A 42 1.68 -7.42 -3.66
CA GLU A 42 2.73 -7.81 -4.62
C GLU A 42 3.92 -8.51 -3.95
N GLY A 43 3.91 -8.65 -2.61
CA GLY A 43 4.94 -9.36 -1.85
C GLY A 43 6.16 -8.49 -1.50
N PHE A 44 6.09 -7.17 -1.66
CA PHE A 44 7.19 -6.29 -1.30
C PHE A 44 7.40 -6.22 0.21
N GLY A 45 8.65 -6.35 0.65
CA GLY A 45 9.01 -6.17 2.05
C GLY A 45 8.91 -4.72 2.53
N THR A 46 8.91 -4.52 3.85
CA THR A 46 8.75 -3.19 4.48
C THR A 46 9.72 -2.14 3.94
N ASN A 47 10.99 -2.48 3.73
CA ASN A 47 12.01 -1.53 3.26
C ASN A 47 11.75 -1.06 1.83
N GLU A 48 11.31 -1.98 0.97
CA GLU A 48 10.95 -1.66 -0.41
C GLU A 48 9.69 -0.79 -0.47
N ILE A 49 8.70 -1.10 0.38
CA ILE A 49 7.50 -0.28 0.52
C ILE A 49 7.89 1.15 0.94
N MET A 50 8.68 1.31 2.01
CA MET A 50 9.14 2.62 2.46
C MET A 50 9.89 3.40 1.38
N ARG A 51 10.74 2.73 0.58
CA ARG A 51 11.48 3.37 -0.51
C ARG A 51 10.55 3.89 -1.61
N ARG A 52 9.50 3.14 -1.95
CA ARG A 52 8.55 3.51 -3.02
C ARG A 52 7.57 4.59 -2.57
N THR A 53 7.02 4.47 -1.37
CA THR A 53 6.00 5.39 -0.85
C THR A 53 6.59 6.64 -0.21
N GLY A 54 7.90 6.65 0.11
CA GLY A 54 8.55 7.72 0.86
C GLY A 54 8.05 7.84 2.31
N THR A 55 7.41 6.80 2.84
CA THR A 55 6.81 6.83 4.19
C THR A 55 7.69 6.13 5.23
N SER A 56 7.46 6.46 6.50
CA SER A 56 8.15 5.81 7.61
C SER A 56 7.63 4.40 7.88
N LYS A 57 8.45 3.57 8.54
CA LYS A 57 8.07 2.22 8.99
C LYS A 57 6.76 2.23 9.81
N THR A 58 6.58 3.21 10.68
CA THR A 58 5.37 3.38 11.49
C THR A 58 4.14 3.67 10.64
N CYS A 59 4.29 4.41 9.53
CA CYS A 59 3.20 4.64 8.59
C CYS A 59 2.80 3.35 7.85
N VAL A 60 3.78 2.53 7.46
CA VAL A 60 3.54 1.22 6.82
C VAL A 60 2.77 0.27 7.75
N TRP A 61 3.01 0.33 9.05
CA TRP A 61 2.44 -0.61 10.05
C TRP A 61 1.16 -0.14 10.73
N ARG A 62 0.65 1.04 10.37
CA ARG A 62 -0.58 1.58 10.95
C ARG A 62 -1.82 0.87 10.46
#